data_AF-A0A9E2XT45-F1
#
_entry.id   AF-A0A9E2XT45-F1
#
_cell.length_a   1.000
_cell.length_b   1.000
_cell.length_c   1.000
_cell.angle_alpha   90.00
_cell.angle_beta   90.00
_cell.angle_gamma   90.00
#
_symmetry.space_group_name_H-M   'P 1'
#
loop_
_entity.id
_entity.type
_entity.pdbx_description
1 polymer ?
#
loop_
_entity_poly.entity_id
_entity_poly.type
_entity_poly.pdbx_seq_one_letter_code
_entity_poly.pdbx_strand_id
1 'polypeptide(L)'
;MNRQAQQGLLVEAILGRAEPSGLRCLPGIEGGEARALQAYRGNAKALAARALGSAYPRLLEELGEAQFGAMAWAFWRAHPPVSGDMADWGDALAGFLQAQPGMEERLVDEARLDWALHEAARAADAVFDGDSLALLGSGDPARLRLRLRPGTAVLGRRIVWRSGWRALHEELDDSAARFMQAQLDGASLVDSMEEGFDFGAWLQQALRQGWLIGAEEIQ
;
A
#
# COMPACT_ATOMS: atom_id res chain seq x y z
N MET A 1 -35.10 -16.71 -3.47
CA MET A 1 -33.86 -16.01 -3.10
C MET A 1 -33.42 -15.18 -4.29
N ASN A 2 -33.24 -13.85 -4.16
CA ASN A 2 -32.76 -13.01 -5.26
C ASN A 2 -31.27 -13.28 -5.53
N ARG A 3 -30.78 -13.07 -6.76
CA ARG A 3 -29.40 -13.33 -7.21
C ARG A 3 -28.34 -12.69 -6.31
N GLN A 4 -28.59 -11.47 -5.82
CA GLN A 4 -27.70 -10.76 -4.90
C GLN A 4 -27.58 -11.46 -3.53
N ALA A 5 -28.68 -12.01 -2.99
CA ALA A 5 -28.67 -12.78 -1.75
C ALA A 5 -27.98 -14.14 -1.92
N GLN A 6 -28.12 -14.78 -3.09
CA GLN A 6 -27.37 -16.01 -3.41
C GLN A 6 -25.87 -15.75 -3.53
N GLN A 7 -25.49 -14.61 -4.13
CA GLN A 7 -24.09 -14.21 -4.26
C GLN A 7 -23.47 -13.90 -2.89
N GLY A 8 -24.18 -13.20 -1.99
CA GLY A 8 -23.71 -12.96 -0.62
C GLY A 8 -23.52 -14.26 0.18
N LEU A 9 -24.48 -15.19 0.11
CA LEU A 9 -24.36 -16.50 0.75
C LEU A 9 -23.19 -17.32 0.21
N LEU A 10 -22.93 -17.26 -1.09
CA LEU A 10 -21.78 -17.94 -1.69
C LEU A 10 -20.46 -17.38 -1.17
N VAL A 11 -20.33 -16.05 -1.03
CA VAL A 11 -19.13 -15.41 -0.46
C VAL A 11 -18.92 -15.88 0.98
N GLU A 12 -19.93 -15.80 1.84
CA GLU A 12 -19.82 -16.24 3.23
C GLU A 12 -19.50 -17.74 3.35
N ALA A 13 -20.05 -18.58 2.47
CA ALA A 13 -19.71 -20.00 2.40
C ALA A 13 -18.26 -20.22 1.93
N ILE A 14 -17.76 -19.47 0.95
CA ILE A 14 -16.34 -19.54 0.51
C ILE A 14 -15.41 -19.16 1.68
N LEU A 15 -15.76 -18.10 2.43
CA LEU A 15 -15.00 -17.63 3.59
C LEU A 15 -15.09 -18.58 4.79
N GLY A 16 -16.02 -19.55 4.77
CA GLY A 16 -16.26 -20.49 5.86
C GLY A 16 -17.03 -19.88 7.04
N ARG A 17 -17.76 -18.79 6.79
CA ARG A 17 -18.56 -18.05 7.78
C ARG A 17 -20.04 -18.45 7.77
N ALA A 18 -20.50 -19.16 6.75
CA ALA A 18 -21.85 -19.68 6.64
C ALA A 18 -21.88 -21.12 6.11
N GLU A 19 -22.92 -21.85 6.52
CA GLU A 19 -23.27 -23.12 5.91
C GLU A 19 -23.75 -22.92 4.46
N PRO A 20 -23.39 -23.79 3.51
CA PRO A 20 -23.76 -23.66 2.10
C PRO A 20 -25.22 -24.04 1.81
N SER A 21 -26.06 -24.10 2.84
CA SER A 21 -27.47 -24.47 2.71
C SER A 21 -28.22 -23.44 1.86
N GLY A 22 -28.79 -23.92 0.74
CA GLY A 22 -29.49 -23.06 -0.22
C GLY A 22 -28.64 -22.58 -1.40
N LEU A 23 -27.34 -22.91 -1.45
CA LEU A 23 -26.56 -22.84 -2.68
C LEU A 23 -27.03 -23.91 -3.66
N ARG A 24 -26.99 -23.58 -4.95
CA ARG A 24 -27.28 -24.52 -6.04
C ARG A 24 -26.16 -24.43 -7.06
N CYS A 25 -25.58 -25.56 -7.44
CA CYS A 25 -24.59 -25.58 -8.50
C CYS A 25 -25.28 -25.47 -9.87
N LEU A 26 -24.51 -25.11 -10.90
CA LEU A 26 -25.00 -25.20 -12.27
C LEU A 26 -25.28 -26.66 -12.63
N PRO A 27 -26.31 -26.94 -13.45
CA PRO A 27 -26.56 -28.29 -13.95
C PRO A 27 -25.32 -28.84 -14.67
N GLY A 28 -24.98 -30.11 -14.42
CA GLY A 28 -23.87 -30.80 -15.09
C GLY A 28 -22.50 -30.71 -14.40
N ILE A 29 -22.39 -30.06 -13.23
CA ILE A 29 -21.17 -30.12 -12.41
C ILE A 29 -21.11 -31.48 -11.70
N GLU A 30 -20.18 -32.35 -12.11
CA GLU A 30 -19.91 -33.60 -11.41
C GLU A 30 -19.45 -33.35 -9.97
N GLY A 31 -20.00 -34.10 -9.01
CA GLY A 31 -19.71 -33.93 -7.57
C GLY A 31 -20.53 -32.87 -6.85
N GLY A 32 -21.50 -32.24 -7.52
CA GLY A 32 -22.54 -31.40 -6.90
C GLY A 32 -22.03 -30.12 -6.21
N GLU A 33 -22.85 -29.57 -5.31
CA GLU A 33 -22.61 -28.30 -4.63
C GLU A 33 -21.32 -28.31 -3.79
N ALA A 34 -21.02 -29.43 -3.13
CA ALA A 34 -19.85 -29.56 -2.27
C ALA A 34 -18.54 -29.43 -3.08
N ARG A 35 -18.45 -30.12 -4.23
CA ARG A 35 -17.28 -30.05 -5.10
C ARG A 35 -17.16 -28.67 -5.77
N ALA A 36 -18.28 -28.09 -6.19
CA ALA A 36 -18.29 -26.73 -6.73
C ALA A 36 -17.76 -25.71 -5.71
N LEU A 37 -18.23 -25.77 -4.46
CA LEU A 37 -17.76 -24.90 -3.39
C LEU A 37 -16.27 -25.10 -3.08
N GLN A 38 -15.80 -26.35 -3.07
CA GLN A 38 -14.39 -26.65 -2.90
C GLN A 38 -13.52 -26.03 -4.01
N ALA A 39 -13.97 -26.11 -5.27
CA ALA A 39 -13.29 -25.46 -6.39
C ALA A 39 -13.23 -23.93 -6.24
N TYR A 40 -14.34 -23.29 -5.83
CA TYR A 40 -14.35 -21.86 -5.55
C TYR A 40 -13.40 -21.46 -4.43
N ARG A 41 -13.35 -22.22 -3.33
CA ARG A 41 -12.39 -22.00 -2.23
C ARG A 41 -10.95 -22.16 -2.70
N GLY A 42 -10.67 -23.17 -3.53
CA GLY A 42 -9.35 -23.37 -4.13
C GLY A 42 -8.93 -22.17 -5.00
N ASN A 43 -9.84 -21.69 -5.85
CA ASN A 43 -9.61 -20.52 -6.70
C ASN A 43 -9.40 -19.24 -5.88
N ALA A 44 -10.21 -19.03 -4.83
CA ALA A 44 -10.05 -17.88 -3.94
C ALA A 44 -8.68 -17.91 -3.23
N LYS A 45 -8.25 -19.08 -2.75
CA LYS A 45 -6.93 -19.25 -2.13
C LYS A 45 -5.79 -18.96 -3.12
N ALA A 46 -5.87 -19.48 -4.34
CA ALA A 46 -4.86 -19.22 -5.36
C ALA A 46 -4.83 -17.75 -5.78
N LEU A 47 -6.00 -17.11 -5.88
CA LEU A 47 -6.12 -15.68 -6.19
C LEU A 47 -5.54 -14.81 -5.07
N ALA A 48 -5.80 -15.15 -3.80
CA ALA A 48 -5.24 -14.49 -2.64
C ALA A 48 -3.72 -14.47 -2.69
N ALA A 49 -3.11 -15.65 -2.86
CA ALA A 49 -1.66 -15.80 -2.91
C ALA A 49 -1.06 -15.03 -4.09
N ARG A 50 -1.69 -15.08 -5.27
CA ARG A 50 -1.19 -14.38 -6.46
C ARG A 50 -1.28 -12.86 -6.33
N ALA A 51 -2.41 -12.34 -5.83
CA ALA A 51 -2.62 -10.91 -5.68
C ALA A 51 -1.65 -10.31 -4.66
N LEU A 52 -1.59 -10.88 -3.44
CA LEU A 52 -0.62 -10.42 -2.45
C LEU A 52 0.81 -10.67 -2.91
N GLY A 53 1.12 -11.80 -3.56
CA GLY A 53 2.48 -12.09 -4.01
C GLY A 53 3.03 -11.05 -5.00
N SER A 54 2.15 -10.41 -5.77
CA SER A 54 2.52 -9.30 -6.65
C SER A 54 2.81 -8.00 -5.88
N ALA A 55 2.08 -7.72 -4.80
CA ALA A 55 2.24 -6.51 -3.99
C ALA A 55 3.30 -6.67 -2.89
N TYR A 56 3.57 -7.90 -2.45
CA TYR A 56 4.46 -8.26 -1.34
C TYR A 56 5.57 -9.23 -1.74
N PRO A 57 6.39 -8.91 -2.76
CA PRO A 57 7.40 -9.83 -3.26
C PRO A 57 8.52 -10.12 -2.24
N ARG A 58 8.89 -9.16 -1.37
CA ARG A 58 9.96 -9.37 -0.38
C ARG A 58 9.46 -10.21 0.78
N LEU A 59 8.24 -9.96 1.24
CA LEU A 59 7.60 -10.79 2.25
C LEU A 59 7.36 -12.22 1.74
N LEU A 60 7.03 -12.38 0.45
CA LEU A 60 6.93 -13.70 -0.19
C LEU A 60 8.27 -14.42 -0.24
N GLU A 61 9.35 -13.72 -0.59
CA GLU A 61 10.70 -14.29 -0.59
C GLU A 61 11.13 -14.74 0.81
N GLU A 62 10.88 -13.90 1.82
CA GLU A 62 11.23 -14.16 3.22
C GLU A 62 10.45 -15.35 3.82
N LEU A 63 9.14 -15.44 3.59
CA LEU A 63 8.29 -16.49 4.15
C LEU A 63 8.30 -17.79 3.31
N GLY A 64 8.61 -17.68 2.02
CA GLY A 64 8.42 -18.74 1.03
C GLY A 64 6.95 -19.01 0.69
N GLU A 65 6.73 -19.66 -0.46
CA GLU A 65 5.40 -19.81 -1.08
C GLU A 65 4.35 -20.47 -0.17
N ALA A 66 4.74 -21.50 0.59
CA ALA A 66 3.81 -22.27 1.40
C ALA A 66 3.27 -21.46 2.59
N GLN A 67 4.15 -20.80 3.33
CA GLN A 67 3.77 -19.98 4.49
C GLN A 67 3.07 -18.70 4.02
N PHE A 68 3.56 -18.07 2.97
CA PHE A 68 2.91 -16.91 2.35
C PHE A 68 1.49 -17.25 1.87
N GLY A 69 1.30 -18.38 1.18
CA GLY A 69 -0.02 -18.81 0.72
C GLY A 69 -1.01 -19.11 1.85
N ALA A 70 -0.52 -19.64 2.97
CA ALA A 70 -1.34 -19.83 4.18
C ALA A 70 -1.73 -18.49 4.81
N MET A 71 -0.77 -17.56 4.94
CA MET A 71 -0.98 -16.20 5.43
C MET A 71 -1.98 -15.45 4.54
N ALA A 72 -1.80 -15.46 3.22
CA ALA A 72 -2.68 -14.80 2.26
C ALA A 72 -4.13 -15.28 2.38
N TRP A 73 -4.32 -16.59 2.60
CA TRP A 73 -5.65 -17.15 2.83
C TRP A 73 -6.26 -16.73 4.17
N ALA A 74 -5.46 -16.69 5.24
CA ALA A 74 -5.90 -16.18 6.53
C ALA A 74 -6.30 -14.70 6.43
N PHE A 75 -5.48 -13.89 5.74
CA PHE A 75 -5.74 -12.48 5.49
C PHE A 75 -7.01 -12.28 4.67
N TRP A 76 -7.22 -13.01 3.55
CA TRP A 76 -8.47 -12.94 2.78
C TRP A 76 -9.70 -13.24 3.62
N ARG A 77 -9.63 -14.23 4.53
CA ARG A 77 -10.76 -14.55 5.41
C ARG A 77 -11.01 -13.49 6.47
N ALA A 78 -10.01 -12.72 6.88
CA ALA A 78 -10.19 -11.62 7.83
C ALA A 78 -10.62 -10.32 7.12
N HIS A 79 -9.97 -10.02 6.00
CA HIS A 79 -10.09 -8.82 5.18
C HIS A 79 -10.42 -9.22 3.73
N PRO A 80 -11.65 -9.68 3.44
CA PRO A 80 -12.02 -10.09 2.09
C PRO A 80 -12.00 -8.89 1.14
N PRO A 81 -11.61 -9.06 -0.13
CA PRO A 81 -11.63 -7.98 -1.12
C PRO A 81 -13.06 -7.47 -1.32
N VAL A 82 -13.21 -6.14 -1.28
CA VAL A 82 -14.49 -5.43 -1.48
C VAL A 82 -14.60 -4.82 -2.88
N SER A 83 -13.48 -4.78 -3.63
CA SER A 83 -13.38 -4.29 -5.00
C SER A 83 -13.00 -5.44 -5.95
N GLY A 84 -13.28 -5.26 -7.23
CA GLY A 84 -12.82 -6.16 -8.29
C GLY A 84 -11.36 -5.94 -8.68
N ASP A 85 -10.77 -4.76 -8.38
CA ASP A 85 -9.35 -4.53 -8.58
C ASP A 85 -8.55 -5.10 -7.41
N MET A 86 -7.88 -6.22 -7.68
CA MET A 86 -7.05 -6.91 -6.69
C MET A 86 -5.75 -6.17 -6.39
N ALA A 87 -5.36 -5.19 -7.20
CA ALA A 87 -4.20 -4.37 -6.91
C ALA A 87 -4.46 -3.38 -5.75
N ASP A 88 -5.72 -3.10 -5.42
CA ASP A 88 -6.06 -2.26 -4.26
C ASP A 88 -6.32 -3.09 -2.99
N TRP A 89 -6.14 -4.41 -3.06
CA TRP A 89 -6.35 -5.32 -1.94
C TRP A 89 -5.02 -5.76 -1.34
N GLY A 90 -4.75 -5.34 -0.10
CA GLY A 90 -3.52 -5.70 0.60
C GLY A 90 -3.15 -4.75 1.73
N ASP A 91 -3.48 -3.46 1.60
CA ASP A 91 -3.17 -2.37 2.54
C ASP A 91 -3.19 -2.75 4.04
N ALA A 92 -4.20 -3.49 4.49
CA ALA A 92 -4.35 -3.90 5.88
C ALA A 92 -3.41 -5.03 6.34
N LEU A 93 -2.59 -5.62 5.45
CA LEU A 93 -1.77 -6.79 5.75
C LEU A 93 -0.75 -6.53 6.86
N ALA A 94 -0.08 -5.38 6.84
CA ALA A 94 0.88 -5.03 7.88
C ALA A 94 0.22 -4.97 9.27
N GLY A 95 -0.95 -4.32 9.37
CA GLY A 95 -1.73 -4.29 10.62
C GLY A 95 -2.24 -5.67 11.03
N PHE A 96 -2.65 -6.50 10.06
CA PHE A 96 -3.06 -7.88 10.31
C PHE A 96 -1.91 -8.73 10.87
N LEU A 97 -0.69 -8.56 10.36
CA LEU A 97 0.51 -9.25 10.87
C LEU A 97 0.87 -8.76 12.26
N GLN A 98 0.86 -7.45 12.48
CA GLN A 98 1.17 -6.84 13.79
C GLN A 98 0.22 -7.34 14.90
N ALA A 99 -1.03 -7.65 14.57
CA ALA A 99 -1.99 -8.20 15.51
C ALA A 99 -1.75 -9.68 15.87
N GLN A 100 -0.86 -10.40 15.17
CA GLN A 100 -0.58 -11.80 15.47
C GLN A 100 0.37 -11.95 16.67
N PRO A 101 0.06 -12.84 17.64
CA PRO A 101 0.97 -13.10 18.75
C PRO A 101 2.35 -13.58 18.29
N GLY A 102 3.40 -12.93 18.77
CA GLY A 102 4.79 -13.31 18.48
C GLY A 102 5.28 -12.92 17.08
N MET A 103 4.56 -12.06 16.35
CA MET A 103 5.02 -11.52 15.08
C MET A 103 6.30 -10.69 15.26
N GLU A 104 7.27 -10.88 14.36
CA GLU A 104 8.48 -10.08 14.33
C GLU A 104 8.22 -8.71 13.68
N GLU A 105 8.62 -7.62 14.35
CA GLU A 105 8.43 -6.25 13.82
C GLU A 105 9.09 -6.09 12.44
N ARG A 106 10.22 -6.77 12.19
CA ARG A 106 10.89 -6.75 10.88
C ARG A 106 9.97 -7.21 9.75
N LEU A 107 9.15 -8.24 9.95
CA LEU A 107 8.21 -8.72 8.92
C LEU A 107 7.07 -7.74 8.70
N VAL A 108 6.65 -7.05 9.77
CA VAL A 108 5.64 -5.98 9.68
C VAL A 108 6.20 -4.79 8.90
N ASP A 109 7.43 -4.38 9.18
CA ASP A 109 8.12 -3.32 8.45
C ASP A 109 8.36 -3.67 6.98
N GLU A 110 8.72 -4.93 6.70
CA GLU A 110 8.85 -5.42 5.33
C GLU A 110 7.51 -5.35 4.58
N ALA A 111 6.41 -5.74 5.25
CA ALA A 111 5.07 -5.62 4.67
C ALA A 111 4.67 -4.16 4.40
N ARG A 112 4.99 -3.24 5.32
CA ARG A 112 4.75 -1.79 5.12
C ARG A 112 5.53 -1.28 3.89
N LEU A 113 6.79 -1.69 3.76
CA LEU A 113 7.66 -1.30 2.66
C LEU A 113 7.18 -1.84 1.31
N ASP A 114 6.85 -3.13 1.26
CA ASP A 114 6.30 -3.78 0.07
C ASP A 114 5.04 -3.05 -0.42
N TRP A 115 4.10 -2.76 0.50
CA TRP A 115 2.88 -2.02 0.15
C TRP A 115 3.17 -0.60 -0.35
N ALA A 116 4.01 0.16 0.35
CA ALA A 116 4.36 1.52 -0.07
C ALA A 116 5.02 1.55 -1.45
N LEU A 117 5.84 0.55 -1.78
CA LEU A 117 6.45 0.43 -3.11
C LEU A 117 5.44 0.05 -4.18
N HIS A 118 4.49 -0.82 -3.85
CA HIS A 118 3.37 -1.18 -4.72
C HIS A 118 2.50 0.05 -5.03
N GLU A 119 2.17 0.86 -4.01
CA GLU A 119 1.44 2.12 -4.18
C GLU A 119 2.24 3.13 -5.00
N ALA A 120 3.53 3.30 -4.70
CA ALA A 120 4.40 4.19 -5.45
C ALA A 120 4.46 3.80 -6.93
N ALA A 121 4.59 2.50 -7.27
CA ALA A 121 4.61 2.05 -8.65
C ALA A 121 3.32 2.37 -9.43
N ARG A 122 2.18 2.46 -8.73
CA ARG A 122 0.84 2.72 -9.29
C ARG A 122 0.44 4.20 -9.25
N ALA A 123 1.21 5.06 -8.59
CA ALA A 123 0.85 6.44 -8.41
C ALA A 123 0.76 7.20 -9.75
N ALA A 124 -0.14 8.18 -9.81
CA ALA A 124 -0.38 8.97 -11.02
C ALA A 124 0.85 9.79 -11.46
N ASP A 125 1.01 9.97 -12.77
CA ASP A 125 1.99 10.88 -13.36
C ASP A 125 1.78 12.32 -12.93
N ALA A 126 2.88 12.98 -12.61
CA ALA A 126 2.90 14.36 -12.17
C ALA A 126 4.01 15.11 -12.90
N VAL A 127 3.62 16.27 -13.42
CA VAL A 127 4.52 17.21 -14.11
C VAL A 127 5.25 18.02 -13.06
N PHE A 128 6.56 18.17 -13.24
CA PHE A 128 7.38 19.05 -12.41
C PHE A 128 7.17 20.51 -12.84
N ASP A 129 6.66 21.32 -11.91
CA ASP A 129 6.50 22.76 -12.03
C ASP A 129 7.69 23.46 -11.37
N GLY A 130 8.76 23.64 -12.16
CA GLY A 130 9.98 24.31 -11.69
C GLY A 130 9.77 25.79 -11.37
N ASP A 131 8.85 26.46 -12.06
CA ASP A 131 8.59 27.89 -11.88
C ASP A 131 7.98 28.17 -10.50
N SER A 132 7.16 27.24 -9.99
CA SER A 132 6.62 27.32 -8.63
C SER A 132 7.68 27.37 -7.53
N LEU A 133 8.90 26.88 -7.77
CA LEU A 133 9.99 26.94 -6.78
C LEU A 133 10.50 28.35 -6.54
N ALA A 134 10.19 29.32 -7.42
CA ALA A 134 10.48 30.73 -7.18
C ALA A 134 9.77 31.27 -5.91
N LEU A 135 8.70 30.61 -5.47
CA LEU A 135 8.04 30.90 -4.19
C LEU A 135 8.98 30.71 -3.00
N LEU A 136 9.90 29.74 -3.05
CA LEU A 136 10.83 29.48 -1.94
C LEU A 136 11.79 30.66 -1.66
N GLY A 137 12.02 31.51 -2.67
CA GLY A 137 12.89 32.69 -2.54
C GLY A 137 12.15 34.00 -2.28
N SER A 138 10.84 34.05 -2.49
CA SER A 138 10.06 35.30 -2.45
C SER A 138 8.85 35.26 -1.50
N GLY A 139 8.34 34.07 -1.19
CA GLY A 139 7.17 33.87 -0.34
C GLY A 139 7.52 33.72 1.14
N ASP A 140 6.49 33.82 1.99
CA ASP A 140 6.59 33.60 3.42
C ASP A 140 6.65 32.08 3.72
N PRO A 141 7.74 31.55 4.30
CA PRO A 141 7.86 30.12 4.62
C PRO A 141 6.73 29.59 5.52
N ALA A 142 6.10 30.45 6.34
CA ALA A 142 4.95 30.06 7.16
C ALA A 142 3.69 29.75 6.33
N ARG A 143 3.66 30.22 5.08
CA ARG A 143 2.54 30.05 4.15
C ARG A 143 2.90 29.17 2.97
N LEU A 144 4.07 28.55 2.95
CA LEU A 144 4.52 27.71 1.84
C LEU A 144 4.59 26.24 2.25
N ARG A 145 4.30 25.36 1.30
CA ARG A 145 4.63 23.93 1.41
C ARG A 145 5.22 23.40 0.12
N LEU A 146 5.95 22.31 0.23
CA LEU A 146 6.42 21.56 -0.94
C LEU A 146 5.34 20.62 -1.44
N ARG A 147 5.26 20.52 -2.77
CA ARG A 147 4.44 19.51 -3.44
C ARG A 147 5.33 18.32 -3.73
N LEU A 148 5.17 17.26 -2.97
CA LEU A 148 5.88 16.00 -3.19
C LEU A 148 5.24 15.23 -4.36
N ARG A 149 6.05 14.41 -5.03
CA ARG A 149 5.58 13.54 -6.11
C ARG A 149 4.52 12.56 -5.58
N PRO A 150 3.43 12.29 -6.33
CA PRO A 150 2.49 11.24 -5.95
C PRO A 150 3.18 9.88 -5.80
N GLY A 151 2.80 9.14 -4.76
CA GLY A 151 3.43 7.87 -4.40
C GLY A 151 4.69 8.03 -3.54
N THR A 152 5.06 9.25 -3.15
CA THR A 152 6.08 9.46 -2.12
C THR A 152 5.50 9.13 -0.74
N ALA A 153 6.22 8.33 0.04
CA ALA A 153 5.86 7.99 1.42
C ALA A 153 7.11 7.93 2.30
N VAL A 154 6.94 8.09 3.62
CA VAL A 154 8.00 7.90 4.62
C VAL A 154 7.58 6.81 5.61
N LEU A 155 8.46 5.84 5.83
CA LEU A 155 8.30 4.72 6.75
C LEU A 155 9.45 4.73 7.75
N GLY A 156 9.25 5.36 8.90
CA GLY A 156 10.32 5.61 9.87
C GLY A 156 11.41 6.47 9.22
N ARG A 157 12.59 5.89 8.99
CA ARG A 157 13.72 6.55 8.32
C ARG A 157 13.84 6.20 6.84
N ARG A 158 12.87 5.50 6.24
CA ARG A 158 12.93 5.15 4.81
C ARG A 158 11.99 6.04 4.02
N ILE A 159 12.48 6.60 2.94
CA ILE A 159 11.62 7.20 1.91
C ILE A 159 11.33 6.19 0.83
N VAL A 160 10.10 6.21 0.32
CA VAL A 160 9.65 5.46 -0.85
C VAL A 160 9.19 6.46 -1.89
N TRP A 161 9.56 6.26 -3.16
CA TRP A 161 9.09 7.09 -4.28
C TRP A 161 9.16 6.29 -5.59
N ARG A 162 8.78 6.91 -6.71
CA ARG A 162 8.96 6.32 -8.04
C ARG A 162 9.84 7.19 -8.95
N SER A 163 10.66 6.53 -9.75
CA SER A 163 11.43 7.14 -10.85
C SER A 163 11.11 6.39 -12.14
N GLY A 164 10.41 7.08 -13.05
CA GLY A 164 9.74 6.43 -14.18
C GLY A 164 8.73 5.39 -13.68
N TRP A 165 8.84 4.16 -14.16
CA TRP A 165 7.99 3.02 -13.75
C TRP A 165 8.51 2.26 -12.53
N ARG A 166 9.67 2.64 -11.99
CA ARG A 166 10.33 1.89 -10.92
C ARG A 166 10.08 2.56 -9.57
N ALA A 167 9.46 1.82 -8.65
CA ALA A 167 9.43 2.19 -7.24
C ALA A 167 10.81 1.94 -6.60
N LEU A 168 11.25 2.91 -5.80
CA LEU A 168 12.54 2.97 -5.15
C LEU A 168 12.36 3.31 -3.67
N HIS A 169 13.34 2.95 -2.88
CA HIS A 169 13.43 3.39 -1.50
C HIS A 169 14.88 3.66 -1.11
N GLU A 170 15.08 4.52 -0.12
CA GLU A 170 16.38 4.90 0.41
C GLU A 170 16.25 5.21 1.90
N GLU A 171 17.34 5.06 2.65
CA GLU A 171 17.39 5.50 4.04
C GLU A 171 17.70 6.99 4.10
N LEU A 172 16.95 7.70 4.94
CA LEU A 172 17.14 9.09 5.30
C LEU A 172 17.81 9.19 6.68
N ASP A 173 18.47 10.31 6.94
CA ASP A 173 18.72 10.71 8.31
C ASP A 173 17.40 11.10 9.01
N ASP A 174 17.43 11.19 10.34
CA ASP A 174 16.21 11.42 11.12
C ASP A 174 15.57 12.79 10.84
N SER A 175 16.37 13.82 10.57
CA SER A 175 15.86 15.18 10.34
C SER A 175 15.17 15.27 8.98
N ALA A 176 15.78 14.71 7.94
CA ALA A 176 15.18 14.60 6.62
C ALA A 176 13.91 13.73 6.63
N ALA A 177 13.87 12.65 7.41
CA ALA A 177 12.68 11.82 7.55
C ALA A 177 11.51 12.58 8.21
N ARG A 178 11.77 13.30 9.31
CA ARG A 178 10.76 14.13 9.98
C ARG A 178 10.27 15.26 9.09
N PHE A 179 11.18 15.97 8.42
CA PHE A 179 10.85 17.03 7.47
C PHE A 179 9.93 16.49 6.35
N MET A 180 10.29 15.35 5.76
CA MET A 180 9.47 14.73 4.70
C MET A 180 8.10 14.29 5.19
N GLN A 181 8.01 13.72 6.39
CA GLN A 181 6.73 13.34 6.98
C GLN A 181 5.85 14.58 7.24
N ALA A 182 6.40 15.64 7.81
CA ALA A 182 5.68 16.89 8.03
C ALA A 182 5.15 17.50 6.72
N GLN A 183 5.94 17.43 5.64
CA GLN A 183 5.48 17.87 4.32
C GLN A 183 4.36 16.99 3.74
N LEU A 184 4.40 15.68 3.97
CA LEU A 184 3.32 14.76 3.58
C LEU A 184 2.03 15.02 4.39
N ASP A 185 2.17 15.39 5.66
CA ASP A 185 1.06 15.75 6.55
C ASP A 185 0.49 17.16 6.23
N GLY A 186 1.12 17.88 5.29
CA GLY A 186 0.66 19.17 4.79
C GLY A 186 1.09 20.37 5.63
N ALA A 187 2.09 20.21 6.49
CA ALA A 187 2.66 21.32 7.27
C ALA A 187 3.33 22.38 6.38
N SER A 188 3.46 23.58 6.93
CA SER A 188 4.24 24.67 6.32
C SER A 188 5.73 24.36 6.36
N LEU A 189 6.51 25.03 5.51
CA LEU A 189 7.96 24.90 5.49
C LEU A 189 8.56 25.25 6.85
N VAL A 190 8.09 26.33 7.48
CA VAL A 190 8.64 26.76 8.78
C VAL A 190 8.34 25.75 9.88
N ASP A 191 7.14 25.14 9.89
CA ASP A 191 6.77 24.15 10.91
C ASP A 191 7.43 22.79 10.68
N SER A 192 7.82 22.51 9.43
CA SER A 192 8.49 21.25 9.05
C SER A 192 10.00 21.28 9.31
N MET A 193 10.59 22.48 9.40
CA MET A 193 12.04 22.67 9.55
C MET A 193 12.44 22.74 11.03
N GLU A 194 13.18 21.75 11.48
CA GLU A 194 13.82 21.77 12.80
C GLU A 194 15.11 22.60 12.80
N GLU A 195 15.54 23.02 14.00
CA GLU A 195 16.80 23.74 14.16
C GLU A 195 17.99 22.87 13.69
N GLY A 196 18.84 23.45 12.83
CA GLY A 196 20.01 22.76 12.27
C GLY A 196 19.73 21.90 11.03
N PHE A 197 18.49 21.85 10.53
CA PHE A 197 18.18 21.17 9.27
C PHE A 197 18.78 21.92 8.07
N ASP A 198 19.63 21.25 7.29
CA ASP A 198 20.20 21.80 6.05
C ASP A 198 19.20 21.64 4.89
N PHE A 199 18.23 22.55 4.85
CA PHE A 199 17.22 22.59 3.78
C PHE A 199 17.83 22.72 2.39
N GLY A 200 18.96 23.43 2.25
CA GLY A 200 19.61 23.65 0.96
C GLY A 200 20.18 22.35 0.39
N ALA A 201 20.92 21.60 1.21
CA ALA A 201 21.46 20.30 0.83
C ALA A 201 20.34 19.29 0.54
N TRP A 202 19.32 19.25 1.40
CA TRP A 202 18.15 18.38 1.22
C TRP A 202 17.41 18.72 -0.08
N LEU A 203 17.15 20.00 -0.38
CA LEU A 203 16.43 20.42 -1.58
C LEU A 203 17.16 20.02 -2.87
N GLN A 204 18.50 20.16 -2.88
CA GLN A 204 19.32 19.71 -4.01
C GLN A 204 19.21 18.21 -4.23
N GLN A 205 19.25 17.42 -3.15
CA GLN A 205 19.05 15.96 -3.24
C GLN A 205 17.65 15.62 -3.75
N ALA A 206 16.61 16.27 -3.20
CA ALA A 206 15.22 16.03 -3.55
C ALA A 206 14.91 16.37 -5.02
N LEU A 207 15.51 17.45 -5.56
CA LEU A 207 15.43 17.79 -6.99
C LEU A 207 16.15 16.75 -7.85
N ARG A 208 17.35 16.33 -7.46
CA ARG A 208 18.13 15.31 -8.19
C ARG A 208 17.43 13.96 -8.24
N GLN A 209 16.80 13.54 -7.14
CA GLN A 209 16.06 12.27 -7.05
C GLN A 209 14.63 12.37 -7.60
N GLY A 210 14.14 13.59 -7.84
CA GLY A 210 12.79 13.84 -8.35
C GLY A 210 11.68 13.61 -7.31
N TRP A 211 11.96 13.78 -6.02
CA TRP A 211 10.98 13.62 -4.93
C TRP A 211 9.89 14.70 -4.93
N LEU A 212 10.16 15.83 -5.59
CA LEU A 212 9.33 17.02 -5.61
C LEU A 212 8.70 17.20 -6.99
N ILE A 213 7.54 17.85 -7.02
CA ILE A 213 6.89 18.35 -8.24
C ILE A 213 6.71 19.86 -8.26
N GLY A 214 6.97 20.56 -7.15
CA GLY A 214 6.88 22.02 -7.06
C GLY A 214 6.72 22.51 -5.62
N ALA A 215 6.29 23.75 -5.47
CA ALA A 215 5.89 24.36 -4.20
C ALA A 215 4.53 25.07 -4.37
N GLU A 216 3.83 25.33 -3.28
CA GLU A 216 2.58 26.09 -3.30
C GLU A 216 2.35 26.86 -2.00
N GLU A 217 1.49 27.87 -2.07
CA GLU A 217 0.99 28.56 -0.89
C GLU A 217 -0.15 27.78 -0.22
N ILE A 218 -0.10 27.71 1.11
CA ILE A 218 -1.17 27.20 1.96
C ILE A 218 -2.21 28.33 2.11
N GLN A 219 -3.49 27.97 1.97
CA GLN A 219 -4.62 28.89 2.15
C GLN A 219 -4.89 29.22 3.61
#